data_AF-A0A8I3A8T7-F1
#
_entry.id   AF-A0A8I3A8T7-F1
#
_cell.length_a   1.000
_cell.length_b   1.000
_cell.length_c   1.000
_cell.angle_alpha   90.00
_cell.angle_beta   90.00
_cell.angle_gamma   90.00
#
_symmetry.space_group_name_H-M   'P 1'
#
loop_
_entity.id
_entity.type
_entity.pdbx_description
1 polymer ?
#
loop_
_entity_poly.entity_id
_entity_poly.type
_entity_poly.pdbx_seq_one_letter_code
_entity_poly.pdbx_strand_id
1 'polypeptide(L)'
;MEENNLEELVYTPQSLLDTDLYKFTMQNAIGHHFPETRALYRFTHRDPDVLFPRRCIDLLHKSIQRFGDLRLTTEEKNWLENTCPYFPKEYLEYLSGFRFNPAQISIRFNPVSEDGEEGKVEIEASGLWRETILWEIPVMACLSELYFRVGATDWSHEGQKEIASAKAQAWLQAGCIFSEFGTRRRRSFYTQDIVVATLKQEADKSSGPGVFFGTCNPYFAKKYGIRVVGTIAHEWFMGVAALKGYEGANTNALTLWEETYPNSSLVAPTDTFSTRVFLQASSANSTKKELAKDPARAEKWSGLRHDSGNPFEFAPAAKAMYESIGIDIRTKNIIYSDSLNSDKVLQLKKHCDDIGFGCE
;
A
#
# COMPACT_ATOMS: atom_id res chain seq x y z
N MET A 1 -26.43 21.49 -21.39
CA MET A 1 -26.36 21.89 -19.97
C MET A 1 -25.85 20.77 -19.07
N GLU A 2 -26.11 19.48 -19.37
CA GLU A 2 -25.54 18.36 -18.59
C GLU A 2 -24.04 18.13 -18.80
N GLU A 3 -23.48 18.33 -20.01
CA GLU A 3 -22.03 18.14 -20.25
C GLU A 3 -21.14 19.11 -19.46
N ASN A 4 -21.52 20.39 -19.34
CA ASN A 4 -20.76 21.37 -18.54
C ASN A 4 -20.81 21.04 -17.03
N ASN A 5 -21.87 20.38 -16.56
CA ASN A 5 -22.01 19.97 -15.16
C ASN A 5 -21.24 18.66 -14.85
N LEU A 6 -20.78 17.94 -15.89
CA LEU A 6 -19.95 16.74 -15.75
C LEU A 6 -18.46 17.06 -15.67
N GLU A 7 -17.98 18.14 -16.28
CA GLU A 7 -16.55 18.52 -16.18
C GLU A 7 -16.15 18.92 -14.77
N GLU A 8 -17.02 19.61 -14.02
CA GLU A 8 -16.74 20.06 -12.65
C GLU A 8 -16.55 18.91 -11.65
N LEU A 9 -17.06 17.71 -11.97
CA LEU A 9 -17.01 16.55 -11.08
C LEU A 9 -15.88 15.57 -11.41
N VAL A 10 -15.17 15.76 -12.53
CA VAL A 10 -14.00 14.95 -12.89
C VAL A 10 -12.97 15.03 -11.77
N TYR A 11 -12.45 13.87 -11.38
CA TYR A 11 -11.45 13.78 -10.32
C TYR A 11 -10.11 13.34 -10.90
N THR A 12 -9.07 14.14 -10.70
CA THR A 12 -7.69 13.77 -11.03
C THR A 12 -6.87 13.79 -9.75
N PRO A 13 -5.96 12.81 -9.55
CA PRO A 13 -4.96 12.85 -8.49
C PRO A 13 -4.25 14.20 -8.46
N GLN A 14 -3.92 14.69 -7.26
CA GLN A 14 -3.32 16.03 -7.13
C GLN A 14 -1.88 16.10 -7.65
N SER A 15 -1.23 14.95 -7.78
CA SER A 15 0.16 14.81 -8.20
C SER A 15 0.42 13.36 -8.63
N LEU A 16 1.52 13.13 -9.36
CA LEU A 16 2.06 11.78 -9.52
C LEU A 16 2.40 11.13 -8.17
N LEU A 17 2.77 11.94 -7.16
CA LEU A 17 3.05 11.50 -5.80
C LEU A 17 1.80 11.15 -4.99
N ASP A 18 0.59 11.41 -5.48
CA ASP A 18 -0.67 11.04 -4.82
C ASP A 18 -1.00 9.56 -5.07
N THR A 19 -0.16 8.70 -4.50
CA THR A 19 -0.15 7.23 -4.59
C THR A 19 0.51 6.67 -3.33
N ASP A 20 0.73 5.37 -3.22
CA ASP A 20 1.47 4.78 -2.10
C ASP A 20 2.94 4.56 -2.47
N LEU A 21 3.88 4.81 -1.55
CA LEU A 21 5.34 4.73 -1.80
C LEU A 21 5.77 3.38 -2.39
N TYR A 22 5.14 2.28 -1.96
CA TYR A 22 5.51 0.95 -2.42
C TYR A 22 5.34 0.77 -3.93
N LYS A 23 4.48 1.57 -4.58
CA LYS A 23 4.34 1.60 -6.03
C LYS A 23 5.63 2.04 -6.72
N PHE A 24 6.29 3.07 -6.20
CA PHE A 24 7.56 3.56 -6.76
C PHE A 24 8.71 2.61 -6.46
N THR A 25 8.79 2.07 -5.23
CA THR A 25 9.85 1.10 -4.91
C THR A 25 9.74 -0.17 -5.75
N MET A 26 8.52 -0.67 -5.98
CA MET A 26 8.30 -1.80 -6.88
C MET A 26 8.52 -1.43 -8.34
N GLN A 27 8.09 -0.25 -8.80
CA GLN A 27 8.35 0.19 -10.17
C GLN A 27 9.84 0.23 -10.50
N ASN A 28 10.67 0.74 -9.59
CA ASN A 28 12.12 0.72 -9.77
C ASN A 28 12.67 -0.72 -9.83
N ALA A 29 12.27 -1.59 -8.90
CA ALA A 29 12.69 -3.00 -8.90
C ALA A 29 12.26 -3.76 -10.17
N ILE A 30 11.03 -3.54 -10.63
CA ILE A 30 10.52 -4.09 -11.90
C ILE A 30 11.35 -3.57 -13.07
N GLY A 31 11.68 -2.28 -13.10
CA GLY A 31 12.52 -1.71 -14.14
C GLY A 31 13.94 -2.26 -14.17
N HIS A 32 14.49 -2.63 -13.02
CA HIS A 32 15.83 -3.19 -12.91
C HIS A 32 15.89 -4.65 -13.37
N HIS A 33 14.90 -5.47 -12.97
CA HIS A 33 14.96 -6.92 -13.21
C HIS A 33 14.07 -7.43 -14.35
N PHE A 34 12.99 -6.71 -14.67
CA PHE A 34 11.92 -7.16 -15.56
C PHE A 34 11.41 -6.05 -16.52
N PRO A 35 12.30 -5.28 -17.18
CA PRO A 35 11.90 -4.07 -17.92
C PRO A 35 10.88 -4.32 -19.03
N GLU A 36 10.97 -5.47 -19.71
CA GLU A 36 10.11 -5.84 -20.84
C GLU A 36 8.90 -6.71 -20.45
N THR A 37 8.74 -7.03 -19.16
CA THR A 37 7.64 -7.89 -18.71
C THR A 37 6.32 -7.15 -18.84
N ARG A 38 5.29 -7.85 -19.32
CA ARG A 38 3.92 -7.33 -19.40
C ARG A 38 3.07 -7.87 -18.26
N ALA A 39 2.17 -7.04 -17.75
CA ALA A 39 1.25 -7.41 -16.68
C ALA A 39 -0.18 -6.96 -17.01
N LEU A 40 -1.15 -7.65 -16.42
CA LEU A 40 -2.57 -7.32 -16.46
C LEU A 40 -3.09 -7.26 -15.02
N TYR A 41 -3.58 -6.09 -14.61
CA TYR A 41 -4.29 -5.91 -13.34
C TYR A 41 -5.79 -5.91 -13.61
N ARG A 42 -6.56 -6.49 -12.70
CA ARG A 42 -8.03 -6.48 -12.75
C ARG A 42 -8.60 -5.92 -11.46
N PHE A 43 -9.52 -4.98 -11.59
CA PHE A 43 -10.34 -4.53 -10.49
C PHE A 43 -11.35 -5.61 -10.08
N THR A 44 -11.64 -5.70 -8.80
CA THR A 44 -12.71 -6.54 -8.27
C THR A 44 -13.34 -5.86 -7.07
N HIS A 45 -14.64 -5.57 -7.14
CA HIS A 45 -15.41 -5.25 -5.95
C HIS A 45 -15.70 -6.56 -5.20
N ARG A 46 -15.29 -6.64 -3.93
CA ARG A 46 -15.39 -7.88 -3.15
C ARG A 46 -16.80 -8.16 -2.64
N ASP A 47 -17.59 -7.11 -2.47
CA ASP A 47 -19.01 -7.23 -2.17
C ASP A 47 -19.80 -7.37 -3.48
N PRO A 48 -20.47 -8.51 -3.72
CA PRO A 48 -21.19 -8.77 -4.97
C PRO A 48 -22.46 -7.94 -5.13
N ASP A 49 -22.95 -7.33 -4.05
CA ASP A 49 -24.23 -6.60 -3.99
C ASP A 49 -24.04 -5.09 -4.24
N VAL A 50 -22.81 -4.59 -4.19
CA VAL A 50 -22.52 -3.19 -4.52
C VAL A 50 -22.60 -2.97 -6.03
N LEU A 51 -23.45 -2.01 -6.41
CA LEU A 51 -23.58 -1.49 -7.77
C LEU A 51 -22.99 -0.08 -7.84
N PHE A 52 -22.45 0.26 -9.01
CA PHE A 52 -21.94 1.59 -9.34
C PHE A 52 -22.97 2.33 -10.19
N PRO A 53 -23.24 3.61 -9.89
CA PRO A 53 -23.99 4.46 -10.81
C PRO A 53 -23.25 4.61 -12.15
N ARG A 54 -23.96 4.56 -13.27
CA ARG A 54 -23.44 4.80 -14.63
C ARG A 54 -22.66 6.11 -14.68
N ARG A 55 -23.22 7.17 -14.10
CA ARG A 55 -22.59 8.49 -13.99
C ARG A 55 -21.22 8.43 -13.32
N CYS A 56 -21.02 7.58 -12.31
CA CYS A 56 -19.72 7.39 -11.66
C CYS A 56 -18.70 6.83 -12.65
N ILE A 57 -19.10 5.86 -13.47
CA ILE A 57 -18.22 5.21 -14.45
C ILE A 57 -17.92 6.13 -15.64
N ASP A 58 -18.88 6.92 -16.10
CA ASP A 58 -18.66 7.94 -17.13
C ASP A 58 -17.65 9.00 -16.67
N LEU A 59 -17.77 9.45 -15.41
CA LEU A 59 -16.79 10.35 -14.80
C LEU A 59 -15.42 9.69 -14.64
N LEU A 60 -15.36 8.39 -14.34
CA LEU A 60 -14.09 7.66 -14.27
C LEU A 60 -13.41 7.62 -15.64
N HIS A 61 -14.15 7.33 -16.71
CA HIS A 61 -13.60 7.38 -18.07
C HIS A 61 -12.95 8.73 -18.39
N LYS A 62 -13.66 9.83 -18.09
CA LYS A 62 -13.13 11.20 -18.28
C LYS A 62 -11.90 11.47 -17.40
N SER A 63 -11.94 11.02 -16.16
CA SER A 63 -10.85 11.17 -15.18
C SER A 63 -9.58 10.47 -15.65
N ILE A 64 -9.68 9.23 -16.15
CA ILE A 64 -8.53 8.47 -16.66
C ILE A 64 -7.83 9.18 -17.82
N GLN A 65 -8.56 9.87 -18.70
CA GLN A 65 -7.93 10.64 -19.78
C GLN A 65 -7.04 11.76 -19.24
N ARG A 66 -7.41 12.38 -18.11
CA ARG A 66 -6.64 13.45 -17.47
C ARG A 66 -5.40 12.94 -16.72
N PHE A 67 -5.28 11.64 -16.43
CA PHE A 67 -4.10 11.12 -15.77
C PHE A 67 -2.84 11.25 -16.64
N GLY A 68 -2.99 11.28 -17.98
CA GLY A 68 -1.88 11.51 -18.90
C GLY A 68 -1.20 12.88 -18.74
N ASP A 69 -1.90 13.85 -18.13
CA ASP A 69 -1.36 15.19 -17.85
C ASP A 69 -0.47 15.21 -16.59
N LEU A 70 -0.55 14.18 -15.74
CA LEU A 70 0.24 14.07 -14.51
C LEU A 70 1.72 13.91 -14.84
N ARG A 71 2.55 14.64 -14.10
CA ARG A 71 3.99 14.70 -14.29
C ARG A 71 4.67 14.98 -12.96
N LEU A 72 5.79 14.29 -12.73
CA LEU A 72 6.64 14.60 -11.59
C LEU A 72 7.21 16.01 -11.77
N THR A 73 6.93 16.89 -10.83
CA THR A 73 7.52 18.24 -10.85
C THR A 73 8.98 18.20 -10.40
N THR A 74 9.75 19.25 -10.75
CA THR A 74 11.14 19.38 -10.28
C THR A 74 11.24 19.38 -8.75
N GLU A 75 10.29 20.02 -8.07
CA GLU A 75 10.25 20.07 -6.60
C GLU A 75 10.01 18.67 -6.01
N GLU A 76 9.08 17.90 -6.57
CA GLU A 76 8.78 16.54 -6.13
C GLU A 76 9.93 15.56 -6.40
N LYS A 77 10.60 15.71 -7.55
CA LYS A 77 11.82 14.96 -7.86
C LYS A 77 12.91 15.22 -6.82
N ASN A 78 13.19 16.49 -6.51
CA ASN A 78 14.19 16.86 -5.51
C ASN A 78 13.79 16.35 -4.12
N TRP A 79 12.49 16.38 -3.78
CA TRP A 79 12.00 15.83 -2.52
C TRP A 79 12.21 14.32 -2.43
N LEU A 80 11.95 13.56 -3.51
CA LEU A 80 12.23 12.12 -3.58
C LEU A 80 13.73 11.84 -3.44
N GLU A 81 14.59 12.59 -4.13
CA GLU A 81 16.05 12.41 -4.05
C GLU A 81 16.56 12.57 -2.60
N ASN A 82 16.03 13.56 -1.87
CA ASN A 82 16.45 13.83 -0.50
C ASN A 82 15.82 12.89 0.54
N THR A 83 14.55 12.54 0.36
CA THR A 83 13.76 11.80 1.37
C THR A 83 13.85 10.29 1.18
N CYS A 84 14.07 9.85 -0.06
CA CYS A 84 14.11 8.45 -0.46
C CYS A 84 15.47 8.14 -1.14
N PRO A 85 16.60 8.22 -0.41
CA PRO A 85 17.94 8.11 -0.98
C PRO A 85 18.26 6.73 -1.57
N TYR A 86 17.39 5.75 -1.34
CA TYR A 86 17.44 4.42 -1.96
C TYR A 86 16.96 4.41 -3.42
N PHE A 87 16.40 5.50 -3.94
CA PHE A 87 16.10 5.61 -5.37
C PHE A 87 17.35 6.02 -6.17
N PRO A 88 17.78 5.21 -7.16
CA PRO A 88 18.86 5.61 -8.06
C PRO A 88 18.49 6.86 -8.88
N LYS A 89 19.50 7.66 -9.26
CA LYS A 89 19.29 8.86 -10.08
C LYS A 89 18.63 8.51 -11.42
N GLU A 90 19.04 7.40 -12.01
CA GLU A 90 18.50 6.88 -13.28
C GLU A 90 17.00 6.58 -13.16
N TYR A 91 16.54 6.09 -12.01
CA TYR A 91 15.12 5.88 -11.76
C TYR A 91 14.36 7.20 -11.62
N LEU A 92 14.91 8.19 -10.92
CA LEU A 92 14.29 9.51 -10.79
C LEU A 92 14.22 10.25 -12.14
N GLU A 93 15.20 10.07 -13.03
CA GLU A 93 15.12 10.57 -14.40
C GLU A 93 14.02 9.87 -15.21
N TYR A 94 13.93 8.54 -15.12
CA TYR A 94 12.83 7.80 -15.74
C TYR A 94 11.47 8.30 -15.24
N LEU A 95 11.31 8.46 -13.91
CA LEU A 95 10.05 8.90 -13.31
C LEU A 95 9.69 10.34 -13.71
N SER A 96 10.70 11.19 -13.95
CA SER A 96 10.49 12.55 -14.47
C SER A 96 9.90 12.56 -15.89
N GLY A 97 10.34 11.61 -16.73
CA GLY A 97 9.81 11.39 -18.07
C GLY A 97 8.50 10.59 -18.11
N PHE A 98 8.17 9.85 -17.05
CA PHE A 98 6.98 9.01 -17.00
C PHE A 98 5.70 9.81 -17.18
N ARG A 99 4.79 9.29 -18.03
CA ARG A 99 3.40 9.74 -18.15
C ARG A 99 2.51 8.52 -18.13
N PHE A 100 1.36 8.63 -17.47
CA PHE A 100 0.32 7.63 -17.62
C PHE A 100 -0.14 7.58 -19.08
N ASN A 101 -0.35 6.38 -19.61
CA ASN A 101 -0.94 6.18 -20.92
C ASN A 101 -2.38 5.67 -20.77
N PRO A 102 -3.41 6.53 -20.89
CA PRO A 102 -4.81 6.14 -20.71
C PRO A 102 -5.24 4.93 -21.56
N ALA A 103 -4.59 4.66 -22.70
CA ALA A 103 -4.88 3.49 -23.54
C ALA A 103 -4.55 2.14 -22.86
N GLN A 104 -3.81 2.16 -21.74
CA GLN A 104 -3.54 0.98 -20.93
C GLN A 104 -4.73 0.57 -20.06
N ILE A 105 -5.73 1.45 -19.88
CA ILE A 105 -6.90 1.21 -19.05
C ILE A 105 -8.11 0.88 -19.93
N SER A 106 -8.70 -0.29 -19.71
CA SER A 106 -10.01 -0.66 -20.24
C SER A 106 -11.03 -0.61 -19.10
N ILE A 107 -12.17 0.06 -19.34
CA ILE A 107 -13.30 0.09 -18.42
C ILE A 107 -14.53 -0.38 -19.19
N ARG A 108 -15.26 -1.36 -18.63
CA ARG A 108 -16.56 -1.82 -19.15
C ARG A 108 -17.60 -1.73 -18.05
N PHE A 109 -18.73 -1.11 -18.37
CA PHE A 109 -19.89 -1.03 -17.48
C PHE A 109 -20.94 -2.07 -17.90
N ASN A 110 -21.40 -2.85 -16.94
CA ASN A 110 -22.39 -3.91 -17.10
C ASN A 110 -23.65 -3.53 -16.32
N PRO A 111 -24.67 -2.93 -16.97
CA PRO A 111 -25.89 -2.47 -16.29
C PRO A 111 -26.64 -3.65 -15.67
N VAL A 112 -27.21 -3.43 -14.48
CA VAL A 112 -27.98 -4.42 -13.72
C VAL A 112 -29.37 -3.90 -13.36
N SER A 113 -29.53 -2.61 -13.08
CA SER A 113 -30.84 -2.02 -12.78
C SER A 113 -31.74 -1.96 -14.03
N GLU A 114 -33.06 -1.93 -13.84
CA GLU A 114 -34.04 -1.88 -14.94
C GLU A 114 -33.92 -0.60 -15.78
N ASP A 115 -33.61 0.53 -15.14
CA ASP A 115 -33.36 1.81 -15.81
C ASP A 115 -31.97 1.91 -16.46
N GLY A 116 -31.10 0.92 -16.21
CA GLY A 116 -29.74 0.88 -16.74
C GLY A 116 -28.77 1.87 -16.12
N GLU A 117 -29.14 2.54 -15.03
CA GLU A 117 -28.35 3.57 -14.34
C GLU A 117 -27.43 3.02 -13.25
N GLU A 118 -27.59 1.76 -12.83
CA GLU A 118 -26.70 1.09 -11.88
C GLU A 118 -26.23 -0.26 -12.40
N GLY A 119 -24.98 -0.62 -12.11
CA GLY A 119 -24.38 -1.83 -12.65
C GLY A 119 -23.03 -2.19 -12.07
N LYS A 120 -22.46 -3.28 -12.58
CA LYS A 120 -21.11 -3.73 -12.24
C LYS A 120 -20.10 -3.08 -13.18
N VAL A 121 -18.85 -2.99 -12.74
CA VAL A 121 -17.75 -2.45 -13.55
C VAL A 121 -16.59 -3.43 -13.62
N GLU A 122 -16.05 -3.60 -14.82
CA GLU A 122 -14.78 -4.26 -15.07
C GLU A 122 -13.75 -3.19 -15.40
N ILE A 123 -12.61 -3.20 -14.71
CA ILE A 123 -11.49 -2.30 -14.99
C ILE A 123 -10.23 -3.14 -15.12
N GLU A 124 -9.53 -2.99 -16.22
CA GLU A 124 -8.28 -3.68 -16.49
C GLU A 124 -7.17 -2.68 -16.84
N ALA A 125 -5.97 -2.87 -16.26
CA ALA A 125 -4.76 -2.14 -16.64
C ALA A 125 -3.76 -3.10 -17.28
N SER A 126 -3.39 -2.87 -18.55
CA SER A 126 -2.57 -3.79 -19.36
C SER A 126 -1.44 -3.06 -20.08
N GLY A 127 -0.22 -3.62 -20.05
CA GLY A 127 0.97 -2.96 -20.59
C GLY A 127 2.26 -3.52 -20.02
N LEU A 128 3.36 -2.78 -20.18
CA LEU A 128 4.61 -3.09 -19.48
C LEU A 128 4.37 -2.98 -17.98
N TRP A 129 4.84 -3.96 -17.21
CA TRP A 129 4.62 -4.03 -15.76
C TRP A 129 5.16 -2.79 -15.05
N ARG A 130 6.33 -2.28 -15.49
CA ARG A 130 6.92 -1.04 -14.98
C ARG A 130 6.04 0.19 -15.20
N GLU A 131 5.16 0.18 -16.19
CA GLU A 131 4.23 1.28 -16.43
C GLU A 131 2.92 1.04 -15.68
N THR A 132 2.37 -0.18 -15.79
CA THR A 132 1.04 -0.47 -15.27
C THR A 132 0.95 -0.57 -13.76
N ILE A 133 2.07 -0.85 -13.10
CA ILE A 133 2.20 -0.87 -11.64
C ILE A 133 1.64 0.38 -10.96
N LEU A 134 1.78 1.57 -11.57
CA LEU A 134 1.38 2.84 -10.98
C LEU A 134 -0.13 3.10 -11.07
N TRP A 135 -0.90 2.31 -11.83
CA TRP A 135 -2.35 2.52 -11.97
C TRP A 135 -3.16 2.12 -10.74
N GLU A 136 -2.73 1.13 -9.94
CA GLU A 136 -3.55 0.56 -8.86
C GLU A 136 -4.12 1.64 -7.93
N ILE A 137 -3.26 2.43 -7.29
CA ILE A 137 -3.67 3.36 -6.22
C ILE A 137 -4.50 4.50 -6.78
N PRO A 138 -4.06 5.22 -7.82
CA PRO A 138 -4.77 6.41 -8.28
C PRO A 138 -6.12 6.06 -8.92
N VAL A 139 -6.25 4.90 -9.60
CA VAL A 139 -7.53 4.44 -10.16
C VAL A 139 -8.50 4.04 -9.04
N MET A 140 -8.04 3.30 -8.03
CA MET A 140 -8.89 2.93 -6.90
C MET A 140 -9.35 4.14 -6.09
N ALA A 141 -8.45 5.09 -5.80
CA ALA A 141 -8.79 6.30 -5.09
C ALA A 141 -9.76 7.19 -5.89
N CYS A 142 -9.56 7.30 -7.21
CA CYS A 142 -10.46 8.02 -8.12
C CYS A 142 -11.85 7.39 -8.15
N LEU A 143 -11.95 6.06 -8.35
CA LEU A 143 -13.23 5.36 -8.36
C LEU A 143 -13.97 5.51 -7.01
N SER A 144 -13.26 5.35 -5.89
CA SER A 144 -13.81 5.55 -4.55
C SER A 144 -14.38 6.96 -4.39
N GLU A 145 -13.60 7.98 -4.73
CA GLU A 145 -14.03 9.37 -4.59
C GLU A 145 -15.21 9.72 -5.50
N LEU A 146 -15.20 9.26 -6.75
CA LEU A 146 -16.34 9.44 -7.66
C LEU A 146 -17.60 8.75 -7.13
N TYR A 147 -17.47 7.55 -6.57
CA TYR A 147 -18.59 6.82 -5.98
C TYR A 147 -19.24 7.62 -4.83
N PHE A 148 -18.45 8.22 -3.95
CA PHE A 148 -18.97 9.05 -2.86
C PHE A 148 -19.41 10.46 -3.30
N ARG A 149 -19.00 10.93 -4.48
CA ARG A 149 -19.47 12.20 -5.07
C ARG A 149 -20.84 12.10 -5.72
N VAL A 150 -21.17 10.97 -6.36
CA VAL A 150 -22.40 10.84 -7.16
C VAL A 150 -23.29 9.64 -6.82
N GLY A 151 -22.76 8.62 -6.14
CA GLY A 151 -23.52 7.44 -5.72
C GLY A 151 -23.98 7.57 -4.28
N ALA A 152 -23.09 7.28 -3.34
CA ALA A 152 -23.38 7.41 -1.92
C ALA A 152 -23.07 8.83 -1.44
N THR A 153 -24.05 9.74 -1.49
CA THR A 153 -23.88 11.17 -1.17
C THR A 153 -24.38 11.58 0.22
N ASP A 154 -25.07 10.69 0.94
CA ASP A 154 -25.55 10.94 2.30
C ASP A 154 -24.40 10.80 3.33
N TRP A 155 -23.50 11.79 3.33
CA TRP A 155 -22.41 11.90 4.26
C TRP A 155 -21.82 13.32 4.27
N SER A 156 -21.03 13.63 5.30
CA SER A 156 -20.28 14.89 5.38
C SER A 156 -18.88 14.68 5.99
N HIS A 157 -18.07 15.72 5.97
CA HIS A 157 -16.77 15.75 6.66
C HIS A 157 -16.88 16.09 8.15
N GLU A 158 -18.09 16.35 8.65
CA GLU A 158 -18.33 16.63 10.07
C GLU A 158 -17.87 15.43 10.92
N GLY A 159 -17.19 15.72 12.04
CA GLY A 159 -16.70 14.69 12.96
C GLY A 159 -15.42 13.97 12.51
N GLN A 160 -14.95 14.15 11.26
CA GLN A 160 -13.77 13.41 10.76
C GLN A 160 -12.50 13.76 11.53
N LYS A 161 -12.33 15.04 11.88
CA LYS A 161 -11.20 15.51 12.68
C LYS A 161 -11.26 14.95 14.09
N GLU A 162 -12.44 14.97 14.71
CA GLU A 162 -12.67 14.51 16.08
C GLU A 162 -12.41 13.00 16.18
N ILE A 163 -12.89 12.22 15.21
CA ILE A 163 -12.63 10.78 15.13
C ILE A 163 -11.14 10.50 14.94
N ALA A 164 -10.46 11.20 14.02
CA ALA A 164 -9.04 11.00 13.80
C ALA A 164 -8.19 11.40 15.02
N SER A 165 -8.55 12.49 15.70
CA SER A 165 -7.91 12.97 16.91
C SER A 165 -8.05 11.98 18.06
N ALA A 166 -9.27 11.50 18.32
CA ALA A 166 -9.53 10.51 19.36
C ALA A 166 -8.74 9.20 19.13
N LYS A 167 -8.66 8.74 17.88
CA LYS A 167 -7.84 7.57 17.51
C LYS A 167 -6.36 7.80 17.79
N ALA A 168 -5.80 8.91 17.29
CA ALA A 168 -4.40 9.24 17.51
C ALA A 168 -4.05 9.31 19.00
N GLN A 169 -4.83 10.04 19.79
CA GLN A 169 -4.59 10.19 21.22
C GLN A 169 -4.59 8.83 21.94
N ALA A 170 -5.56 7.97 21.64
CA ALA A 170 -5.63 6.63 22.22
C ALA A 170 -4.40 5.78 21.87
N TRP A 171 -4.00 5.76 20.59
CA TRP A 171 -2.86 4.96 20.12
C TRP A 171 -1.53 5.48 20.65
N LEU A 172 -1.33 6.79 20.64
CA LEU A 172 -0.12 7.44 21.17
C LEU A 172 0.02 7.21 22.68
N GLN A 173 -1.08 7.33 23.45
CA GLN A 173 -1.06 7.07 24.89
C GLN A 173 -0.78 5.60 25.21
N ALA A 174 -1.26 4.68 24.38
CA ALA A 174 -1.03 3.24 24.53
C ALA A 174 0.38 2.79 24.07
N GLY A 175 1.23 3.70 23.57
CA GLY A 175 2.56 3.34 23.11
C GLY A 175 2.62 2.73 21.72
N CYS A 176 1.55 2.82 20.93
CA CYS A 176 1.52 2.26 19.57
C CYS A 176 2.44 3.08 18.65
N ILE A 177 3.24 2.39 17.85
CA ILE A 177 3.87 2.96 16.65
C ILE A 177 2.88 2.69 15.52
N PHE A 178 2.51 3.68 14.71
CA PHE A 178 1.53 3.47 13.64
C PHE A 178 1.76 4.40 12.46
N SER A 179 1.31 3.96 11.28
CA SER A 179 1.39 4.71 10.03
C SER A 179 0.03 4.81 9.34
N GLU A 180 -0.19 5.86 8.54
CA GLU A 180 -1.41 6.04 7.76
C GLU A 180 -1.31 5.34 6.38
N PHE A 181 -2.23 4.42 6.08
CA PHE A 181 -2.20 3.52 4.90
C PHE A 181 -3.51 3.52 4.08
N GLY A 182 -4.25 4.63 4.10
CA GLY A 182 -5.63 4.73 3.64
C GLY A 182 -5.84 5.18 2.19
N THR A 183 -4.79 5.51 1.43
CA THR A 183 -4.91 6.18 0.11
C THR A 183 -5.87 5.45 -0.84
N ARG A 184 -5.68 4.14 -1.04
CA ARG A 184 -6.41 3.33 -2.04
C ARG A 184 -7.93 3.37 -1.88
N ARG A 185 -8.43 3.50 -0.66
CA ARG A 185 -9.86 3.44 -0.32
C ARG A 185 -10.34 4.68 0.41
N ARG A 186 -9.60 5.78 0.31
CA ARG A 186 -10.04 7.04 0.91
C ARG A 186 -11.38 7.44 0.32
N ARG A 187 -12.23 8.02 1.16
CA ARG A 187 -13.53 8.56 0.71
C ARG A 187 -13.32 9.72 -0.27
N SER A 188 -12.38 10.59 0.03
CA SER A 188 -11.90 11.62 -0.87
C SER A 188 -10.48 12.03 -0.50
N PHE A 189 -9.77 12.67 -1.42
CA PHE A 189 -8.49 13.32 -1.16
C PHE A 189 -8.56 14.23 0.06
N TYR A 190 -9.60 15.07 0.14
CA TYR A 190 -9.80 15.98 1.27
C TYR A 190 -10.02 15.24 2.60
N THR A 191 -10.66 14.07 2.58
CA THR A 191 -10.83 13.26 3.79
C THR A 191 -9.48 12.74 4.29
N GLN A 192 -8.63 12.22 3.41
CA GLN A 192 -7.28 11.78 3.79
C GLN A 192 -6.43 12.96 4.28
N ASP A 193 -6.59 14.14 3.66
CA ASP A 193 -5.93 15.37 4.09
C ASP A 193 -6.27 15.73 5.54
N ILE A 194 -7.56 15.75 5.90
CA ILE A 194 -8.03 15.97 7.27
C ILE A 194 -7.40 14.96 8.23
N VAL A 195 -7.42 13.67 7.86
CA VAL A 195 -6.90 12.59 8.72
C VAL A 195 -5.40 12.78 8.94
N VAL A 196 -4.58 12.85 7.89
CA VAL A 196 -3.12 12.96 8.02
C VAL A 196 -2.72 14.24 8.77
N ALA A 197 -3.35 15.38 8.47
CA ALA A 197 -3.12 16.63 9.20
C ALA A 197 -3.40 16.46 10.69
N THR A 198 -4.51 15.80 11.04
CA THR A 198 -4.91 15.59 12.43
C THR A 198 -3.97 14.63 13.15
N LEU A 199 -3.61 13.50 12.54
CA LEU A 199 -2.65 12.55 13.11
C LEU A 199 -1.31 13.23 13.42
N LYS A 200 -0.80 14.06 12.51
CA LYS A 200 0.42 14.86 12.73
C LYS A 200 0.24 15.86 13.89
N GLN A 201 -0.87 16.60 13.91
CA GLN A 201 -1.14 17.58 14.98
C GLN A 201 -1.22 16.93 16.36
N GLU A 202 -1.85 15.76 16.49
CA GLU A 202 -1.90 15.05 17.78
C GLU A 202 -0.54 14.46 18.15
N ALA A 203 0.21 13.93 17.18
CA ALA A 203 1.57 13.44 17.41
C ALA A 203 2.52 14.54 17.93
N ASP A 204 2.44 15.76 17.38
CA ASP A 204 3.26 16.90 17.80
C ASP A 204 2.98 17.38 19.23
N LYS A 205 1.74 17.18 19.70
CA LYS A 205 1.31 17.58 21.04
C LYS A 205 1.48 16.47 22.08
N SER A 206 1.59 15.23 21.62
CA SER A 206 1.57 14.05 22.49
C SER A 206 2.82 13.98 23.36
N SER A 207 2.60 13.73 24.66
CA SER A 207 3.63 13.29 25.60
C SER A 207 3.59 11.78 25.86
N GLY A 208 2.72 11.06 25.14
CA GLY A 208 2.59 9.60 25.25
C GLY A 208 3.78 8.87 24.61
N PRO A 209 3.98 7.58 24.96
CA PRO A 209 5.13 6.80 24.47
C PRO A 209 5.00 6.32 23.02
N GLY A 210 3.83 6.48 22.38
CA GLY A 210 3.59 6.05 21.02
C GLY A 210 4.10 7.04 19.97
N VAL A 211 4.13 6.61 18.72
CA VAL A 211 4.71 7.37 17.60
C VAL A 211 3.82 7.28 16.38
N PHE A 212 3.41 8.43 15.85
CA PHE A 212 2.92 8.49 14.47
C PHE A 212 4.13 8.43 13.53
N PHE A 213 4.35 7.27 12.94
CA PHE A 213 5.56 6.94 12.20
C PHE A 213 5.59 7.57 10.81
N GLY A 214 4.43 7.78 10.16
CA GLY A 214 4.34 8.45 8.86
C GLY A 214 3.07 8.11 8.07
N THR A 215 3.09 8.41 6.77
CA THR A 215 2.03 8.03 5.81
C THR A 215 2.64 7.28 4.63
N CYS A 216 1.89 6.33 4.08
CA CYS A 216 2.26 5.67 2.85
C CYS A 216 2.24 6.59 1.63
N ASN A 217 1.55 7.73 1.71
CA ASN A 217 1.30 8.64 0.60
C ASN A 217 2.42 9.69 0.47
N PRO A 218 3.29 9.64 -0.57
CA PRO A 218 4.38 10.58 -0.72
C PRO A 218 3.94 12.04 -0.87
N TYR A 219 2.78 12.30 -1.48
CA TYR A 219 2.24 13.67 -1.56
C TYR A 219 1.95 14.23 -0.16
N PHE A 220 1.26 13.48 0.70
CA PHE A 220 0.96 13.94 2.06
C PHE A 220 2.21 13.97 2.94
N ALA A 221 3.14 13.02 2.77
CA ALA A 221 4.43 13.05 3.44
C ALA A 221 5.20 14.35 3.14
N LYS A 222 5.27 14.74 1.86
CA LYS A 222 5.84 16.01 1.41
C LYS A 222 5.08 17.22 1.97
N LYS A 223 3.76 17.24 1.84
CA LYS A 223 2.89 18.36 2.28
C LYS A 223 3.05 18.66 3.77
N TYR A 224 3.12 17.63 4.61
CA TYR A 224 3.16 17.77 6.07
C TYR A 224 4.55 17.65 6.68
N GLY A 225 5.59 17.46 5.87
CA GLY A 225 6.96 17.27 6.36
C GLY A 225 7.10 16.06 7.29
N ILE A 226 6.38 14.98 6.99
CA ILE A 226 6.40 13.73 7.75
C ILE A 226 7.10 12.64 6.97
N ARG A 227 7.47 11.56 7.65
CA ARG A 227 8.09 10.40 7.01
C ARG A 227 7.11 9.74 6.03
N VAL A 228 7.64 9.36 4.88
CA VAL A 228 6.97 8.48 3.92
C VAL A 228 7.35 7.03 4.23
N VAL A 229 6.37 6.14 4.18
CA VAL A 229 6.56 4.74 4.61
C VAL A 229 6.04 3.76 3.56
N GLY A 230 6.61 2.57 3.53
CA GLY A 230 6.20 1.55 2.57
C GLY A 230 6.94 0.25 2.83
N THR A 231 6.29 -0.86 2.48
CA THR A 231 6.91 -2.18 2.45
C THR A 231 6.74 -2.75 1.05
N ILE A 232 7.51 -3.78 0.73
CA ILE A 232 7.26 -4.59 -0.46
C ILE A 232 5.82 -5.16 -0.42
N ALA A 233 5.17 -5.34 -1.58
CA ALA A 233 3.81 -5.88 -1.67
C ALA A 233 3.77 -7.25 -2.37
N HIS A 234 2.65 -7.95 -2.20
CA HIS A 234 2.45 -9.32 -2.71
C HIS A 234 2.69 -9.47 -4.22
N GLU A 235 2.32 -8.47 -5.02
CA GLU A 235 2.47 -8.56 -6.48
C GLU A 235 3.92 -8.77 -6.93
N TRP A 236 4.91 -8.32 -6.15
CA TRP A 236 6.31 -8.59 -6.42
C TRP A 236 6.60 -10.09 -6.35
N PHE A 237 6.19 -10.73 -5.25
CA PHE A 237 6.35 -12.17 -5.05
C PHE A 237 5.54 -12.96 -6.08
N MET A 238 4.31 -12.55 -6.37
CA MET A 238 3.44 -13.18 -7.37
C MET A 238 4.07 -13.11 -8.77
N GLY A 239 4.55 -11.93 -9.18
CA GLY A 239 5.17 -11.75 -10.49
C GLY A 239 6.51 -12.48 -10.61
N VAL A 240 7.36 -12.43 -9.57
CA VAL A 240 8.61 -13.21 -9.54
C VAL A 240 8.32 -14.71 -9.64
N ALA A 241 7.32 -15.24 -8.93
CA ALA A 241 6.94 -16.65 -9.02
C ALA A 241 6.40 -17.02 -10.41
N ALA A 242 5.60 -16.15 -11.02
CA ALA A 242 5.09 -16.37 -12.37
C ALA A 242 6.20 -16.40 -13.42
N LEU A 243 7.28 -15.64 -13.24
CA LEU A 243 8.39 -15.53 -14.17
C LEU A 243 9.51 -16.55 -13.93
N LYS A 244 9.77 -16.91 -12.67
CA LYS A 244 10.92 -17.74 -12.26
C LYS A 244 10.54 -19.09 -11.64
N GLY A 245 9.24 -19.35 -11.45
CA GLY A 245 8.71 -20.56 -10.83
C GLY A 245 8.37 -20.38 -9.35
N TYR A 246 7.47 -21.24 -8.85
CA TYR A 246 6.97 -21.21 -7.47
C TYR A 246 7.93 -21.84 -6.44
N GLU A 247 8.84 -22.71 -6.89
CA GLU A 247 9.85 -23.29 -6.01
C GLU A 247 10.93 -22.26 -5.68
N GLY A 248 11.11 -21.95 -4.40
CA GLY A 248 12.05 -20.92 -3.97
C GLY A 248 11.55 -19.50 -4.22
N ALA A 249 10.24 -19.31 -4.46
CA ALA A 249 9.69 -18.03 -4.91
C ALA A 249 9.92 -16.89 -3.91
N ASN A 250 9.77 -17.10 -2.60
CA ASN A 250 10.07 -16.03 -1.65
C ASN A 250 11.56 -15.76 -1.62
N THR A 251 12.41 -16.79 -1.57
CA THR A 251 13.88 -16.62 -1.62
C THR A 251 14.30 -15.80 -2.84
N ASN A 252 13.80 -16.13 -4.04
CA ASN A 252 14.10 -15.41 -5.27
C ASN A 252 13.60 -13.96 -5.23
N ALA A 253 12.38 -13.74 -4.75
CA ALA A 253 11.81 -12.40 -4.63
C ALA A 253 12.60 -11.52 -3.65
N LEU A 254 13.00 -12.05 -2.49
CA LEU A 254 13.81 -11.34 -1.52
C LEU A 254 15.22 -11.04 -2.07
N THR A 255 15.86 -11.99 -2.76
CA THR A 255 17.17 -11.78 -3.39
C THR A 255 17.16 -10.61 -4.37
N LEU A 256 16.21 -10.59 -5.31
CA LEU A 256 16.10 -9.52 -6.30
C LEU A 256 15.78 -8.16 -5.63
N TRP A 257 14.95 -8.18 -4.58
CA TRP A 257 14.67 -6.96 -3.81
C TRP A 257 15.92 -6.41 -3.11
N GLU A 258 16.74 -7.29 -2.55
CA GLU A 258 18.01 -6.94 -1.93
C GLU A 258 19.06 -6.43 -2.93
N GLU A 259 19.08 -6.96 -4.15
CA GLU A 259 19.92 -6.46 -5.25
C GLU A 259 19.53 -5.03 -5.65
N THR A 260 18.22 -4.73 -5.65
CA THR A 260 17.72 -3.37 -5.93
C THR A 260 17.99 -2.41 -4.75
N TYR A 261 17.85 -2.88 -3.50
CA TYR A 261 17.88 -2.04 -2.30
C TYR A 261 18.80 -2.58 -1.19
N PRO A 262 20.13 -2.63 -1.41
CA PRO A 262 21.06 -3.31 -0.51
C PRO A 262 21.16 -2.67 0.88
N ASN A 263 20.90 -1.35 0.99
CA ASN A 263 21.08 -0.55 2.21
C ASN A 263 19.76 0.01 2.78
N SER A 264 18.62 -0.60 2.44
CA SER A 264 17.30 -0.14 2.91
C SER A 264 16.81 -0.94 4.11
N SER A 265 15.86 -0.39 4.89
CA SER A 265 15.11 -1.18 5.86
C SER A 265 14.18 -2.14 5.13
N LEU A 266 14.26 -3.44 5.44
CA LEU A 266 13.57 -4.49 4.71
C LEU A 266 12.54 -5.19 5.60
N VAL A 267 11.26 -5.06 5.24
CA VAL A 267 10.14 -5.75 5.89
C VAL A 267 9.41 -6.60 4.87
N ALA A 268 9.27 -7.90 5.15
CA ALA A 268 8.68 -8.87 4.21
C ALA A 268 7.23 -9.22 4.59
N PRO A 269 6.25 -9.11 3.68
CA PRO A 269 5.00 -9.84 3.80
C PRO A 269 5.29 -11.34 3.67
N THR A 270 4.62 -12.14 4.48
CA THR A 270 4.96 -13.57 4.63
C THR A 270 3.94 -14.51 3.99
N ASP A 271 2.77 -13.98 3.65
CA ASP A 271 1.56 -14.74 3.38
C ASP A 271 1.22 -14.87 1.89
N THR A 272 2.02 -14.33 0.97
CA THR A 272 1.78 -14.46 -0.49
C THR A 272 1.52 -15.92 -0.90
N PHE A 273 2.31 -16.86 -0.38
CA PHE A 273 2.19 -18.29 -0.67
C PHE A 273 1.94 -19.15 0.57
N SER A 274 1.62 -18.53 1.71
CA SER A 274 1.49 -19.08 3.08
C SER A 274 2.63 -18.66 4.02
N THR A 275 2.27 -17.97 5.11
CA THR A 275 3.15 -17.68 6.25
C THR A 275 3.81 -18.93 6.79
N ARG A 276 3.10 -20.07 6.80
CA ARG A 276 3.66 -21.35 7.23
C ARG A 276 4.85 -21.73 6.35
N VAL A 277 4.73 -21.67 5.02
CA VAL A 277 5.83 -21.98 4.09
C VAL A 277 6.99 -20.99 4.28
N PHE A 278 6.68 -19.72 4.51
CA PHE A 278 7.68 -18.66 4.70
C PHE A 278 8.48 -18.83 6.01
N LEU A 279 7.80 -19.10 7.13
CA LEU A 279 8.38 -19.17 8.48
C LEU A 279 8.91 -20.56 8.89
N GLN A 280 8.48 -21.65 8.26
CA GLN A 280 8.66 -22.98 8.86
C GLN A 280 10.11 -23.41 9.09
N ALA A 281 10.37 -23.83 10.34
CA ALA A 281 11.54 -24.55 10.79
C ALA A 281 11.24 -26.06 11.00
N SER A 282 11.27 -26.84 9.90
CA SER A 282 11.42 -28.32 9.82
C SER A 282 10.32 -29.26 10.35
N SER A 283 9.98 -30.24 9.51
CA SER A 283 10.01 -31.68 9.85
C SER A 283 10.96 -32.38 8.85
N ALA A 284 11.60 -33.47 9.27
CA ALA A 284 12.86 -34.03 8.77
C ALA A 284 12.97 -34.40 7.26
N ASN A 285 11.91 -34.24 6.46
CA ASN A 285 11.87 -34.70 5.06
C ASN A 285 11.45 -33.64 4.03
N SER A 286 11.33 -32.34 4.37
CA SER A 286 11.09 -31.30 3.36
C SER A 286 12.34 -30.45 3.10
N THR A 287 12.80 -30.48 1.86
CA THR A 287 13.91 -29.67 1.31
C THR A 287 13.57 -28.17 1.22
N LYS A 288 12.60 -27.64 1.96
CA LYS A 288 12.03 -26.30 1.73
C LYS A 288 11.79 -25.55 3.05
N LYS A 289 12.75 -24.68 3.41
CA LYS A 289 12.62 -23.56 4.36
C LYS A 289 13.18 -22.37 3.60
N GLU A 290 12.50 -21.23 3.54
CA GLU A 290 12.95 -20.11 2.69
C GLU A 290 13.65 -19.03 3.51
N LEU A 291 13.06 -18.50 4.59
CA LEU A 291 13.73 -17.53 5.45
C LEU A 291 14.63 -18.19 6.52
N ALA A 292 14.12 -19.18 7.26
CA ALA A 292 14.87 -19.86 8.32
C ALA A 292 16.08 -20.68 7.82
N LYS A 293 16.24 -20.85 6.50
CA LYS A 293 17.42 -21.47 5.89
C LYS A 293 18.57 -20.49 5.68
N ASP A 294 18.30 -19.20 5.79
CA ASP A 294 19.27 -18.14 5.60
C ASP A 294 19.22 -17.22 6.83
N PRO A 295 19.87 -17.62 7.95
CA PRO A 295 19.93 -16.80 9.14
C PRO A 295 20.53 -15.42 8.88
N ALA A 296 21.46 -15.29 7.92
CA ALA A 296 22.03 -14.01 7.55
C ALA A 296 20.97 -13.09 6.93
N ARG A 297 20.11 -13.61 6.04
CA ARG A 297 18.96 -12.87 5.53
C ARG A 297 17.94 -12.58 6.62
N ALA A 298 17.60 -13.55 7.46
CA ALA A 298 16.69 -13.34 8.57
C ALA A 298 17.19 -12.25 9.54
N GLU A 299 18.51 -12.13 9.73
CA GLU A 299 19.14 -11.05 10.49
C GLU A 299 19.09 -9.71 9.75
N LYS A 300 19.33 -9.70 8.43
CA LYS A 300 19.28 -8.49 7.58
C LYS A 300 17.88 -7.86 7.50
N TRP A 301 16.82 -8.67 7.39
CA TRP A 301 15.44 -8.15 7.31
C TRP A 301 14.98 -7.70 8.71
N SER A 302 14.60 -6.42 8.82
CA SER A 302 14.27 -5.76 10.09
C SER A 302 12.91 -6.16 10.64
N GLY A 303 12.04 -6.74 9.82
CA GLY A 303 10.74 -7.19 10.28
C GLY A 303 9.92 -8.00 9.30
N LEU A 304 8.74 -8.38 9.76
CA LEU A 304 7.74 -9.13 9.00
C LEU A 304 6.43 -8.35 8.96
N ARG A 305 5.70 -8.43 7.85
CA ARG A 305 4.36 -7.84 7.72
C ARG A 305 3.31 -8.95 7.81
N HIS A 306 2.35 -8.78 8.71
CA HIS A 306 1.14 -9.59 8.81
C HIS A 306 0.00 -8.92 8.04
N ASP A 307 -0.46 -9.56 6.96
CA ASP A 307 -1.49 -9.03 6.07
C ASP A 307 -2.70 -9.98 5.87
N SER A 308 -2.69 -11.16 6.51
CA SER A 308 -3.84 -12.06 6.58
C SER A 308 -3.68 -13.14 7.65
N GLY A 309 -4.80 -13.73 8.09
CA GLY A 309 -4.85 -14.80 9.09
C GLY A 309 -5.19 -14.29 10.49
N ASN A 310 -4.95 -15.12 11.52
CA ASN A 310 -5.14 -14.70 12.91
C ASN A 310 -3.92 -13.88 13.37
N PRO A 311 -4.06 -12.57 13.62
CA PRO A 311 -2.92 -11.73 13.97
C PRO A 311 -2.33 -12.09 15.35
N PHE A 312 -3.12 -12.67 16.26
CA PHE A 312 -2.64 -13.10 17.58
C PHE A 312 -1.84 -14.41 17.56
N GLU A 313 -1.88 -15.16 16.46
CA GLU A 313 -1.02 -16.35 16.26
C GLU A 313 0.29 -16.01 15.55
N PHE A 314 0.34 -14.86 14.87
CA PHE A 314 1.47 -14.48 14.04
C PHE A 314 2.73 -14.17 14.86
N ALA A 315 2.63 -13.31 15.88
CA ALA A 315 3.78 -12.97 16.72
C ALA A 315 4.40 -14.18 17.44
N PRO A 316 3.61 -15.09 18.06
CA PRO A 316 4.14 -16.35 18.59
C PRO A 316 4.87 -17.20 17.53
N ALA A 317 4.30 -17.33 16.33
CA ALA A 317 4.91 -18.11 15.26
C ALA A 317 6.22 -17.49 14.74
N ALA A 318 6.24 -16.17 14.56
CA ALA A 318 7.44 -15.43 14.16
C ALA A 318 8.53 -15.52 15.24
N LYS A 319 8.16 -15.42 16.52
CA LYS A 319 9.08 -15.58 17.65
C LYS A 319 9.73 -16.96 17.65
N ALA A 320 8.93 -18.02 17.55
CA ALA A 320 9.44 -19.38 17.51
C ALA A 320 10.40 -19.60 16.31
N MET A 321 10.10 -19.00 15.16
CA MET A 321 10.98 -19.05 13.99
C MET A 321 12.34 -18.39 14.28
N TYR A 322 12.35 -17.13 14.73
CA TYR A 322 13.60 -16.39 15.01
C TYR A 322 14.43 -17.07 16.11
N GLU A 323 13.80 -17.51 17.20
CA GLU A 323 14.48 -18.23 18.28
C GLU A 323 15.09 -19.56 17.78
N SER A 324 14.42 -20.28 16.87
CA SER A 324 14.94 -21.53 16.31
C SER A 324 16.22 -21.39 15.48
N ILE A 325 16.52 -20.16 15.01
CA ILE A 325 17.73 -19.82 14.26
C ILE A 325 18.67 -18.89 15.03
N GLY A 326 18.43 -18.70 16.33
CA GLY A 326 19.31 -17.95 17.23
C GLY A 326 19.23 -16.42 17.09
N ILE A 327 18.16 -15.88 16.52
CA ILE A 327 17.96 -14.44 16.33
C ILE A 327 17.14 -13.86 17.49
N ASP A 328 17.62 -12.75 18.05
CA ASP A 328 16.92 -12.02 19.11
C ASP A 328 15.76 -11.22 18.53
N ILE A 329 14.53 -11.59 18.90
CA ILE A 329 13.30 -10.93 18.42
C ILE A 329 13.23 -9.44 18.76
N ARG A 330 13.99 -8.96 19.75
CA ARG A 330 14.03 -7.54 20.13
C ARG A 330 14.71 -6.66 19.07
N THR A 331 15.45 -7.26 18.15
CA THR A 331 16.02 -6.57 16.97
C THR A 331 15.04 -6.52 15.80
N LYS A 332 13.86 -7.15 15.95
CA LYS A 332 12.86 -7.34 14.90
C LYS A 332 11.58 -6.59 15.21
N ASN A 333 10.81 -6.30 14.16
CA ASN A 333 9.49 -5.69 14.26
C ASN A 333 8.44 -6.49 13.48
N ILE A 334 7.19 -6.46 13.93
CA ILE A 334 6.03 -6.92 13.16
C ILE A 334 5.21 -5.72 12.74
N ILE A 335 4.89 -5.60 11.44
CA ILE A 335 3.93 -4.63 10.94
C ILE A 335 2.59 -5.32 10.73
N TYR A 336 1.54 -4.90 11.43
CA TYR A 336 0.19 -5.39 11.20
C TYR A 336 -0.55 -4.47 10.21
N SER A 337 -1.07 -5.01 9.12
CA SER A 337 -1.76 -4.21 8.09
C SER A 337 -3.15 -4.71 7.69
N ASP A 338 -3.60 -5.86 8.21
CA ASP A 338 -4.90 -6.43 7.86
C ASP A 338 -6.06 -5.75 8.62
N SER A 339 -6.73 -4.83 7.92
CA SER A 339 -8.07 -4.34 8.27
C SER A 339 -8.22 -3.95 9.76
N LEU A 340 -7.26 -3.14 10.22
CA LEU A 340 -7.15 -2.70 11.60
C LEU A 340 -8.20 -1.66 11.98
N ASN A 341 -8.63 -1.72 13.24
CA ASN A 341 -9.44 -0.70 13.90
C ASN A 341 -8.86 -0.42 15.30
N SER A 342 -9.38 0.59 16.00
CA SER A 342 -8.81 1.01 17.27
C SER A 342 -8.75 -0.09 18.32
N ASP A 343 -9.80 -0.90 18.45
CA ASP A 343 -9.83 -1.98 19.44
C ASP A 343 -8.78 -3.06 19.13
N LYS A 344 -8.69 -3.48 17.86
CA LYS A 344 -7.68 -4.45 17.41
C LYS A 344 -6.26 -3.94 17.63
N VAL A 345 -5.97 -2.68 17.30
CA VAL A 345 -4.64 -2.07 17.48
C VAL A 345 -4.21 -2.14 18.94
N LEU A 346 -5.08 -1.75 19.87
CA LEU A 346 -4.78 -1.76 21.30
C LEU A 346 -4.57 -3.17 21.85
N GLN A 347 -5.37 -4.14 21.39
CA GLN A 347 -5.20 -5.56 21.77
C GLN A 347 -3.89 -6.14 21.22
N LEU A 348 -3.54 -5.84 19.97
CA LEU A 348 -2.29 -6.32 19.36
C LEU A 348 -1.07 -5.71 20.03
N LYS A 349 -1.10 -4.41 20.34
CA LYS A 349 -0.01 -3.75 21.07
C LYS A 349 0.25 -4.44 22.40
N LYS A 350 -0.80 -4.64 23.20
CA LYS A 350 -0.69 -5.35 24.48
C LYS A 350 -0.15 -6.77 24.30
N HIS A 351 -0.66 -7.51 23.31
CA HIS A 351 -0.22 -8.86 23.04
C HIS A 351 1.27 -8.96 22.67
N CYS A 352 1.75 -8.04 21.83
CA CYS A 352 3.15 -7.94 21.44
C CYS A 352 4.06 -7.55 22.63
N ASP A 353 3.60 -6.65 23.50
CA ASP A 353 4.30 -6.29 24.73
C ASP A 353 4.45 -7.48 25.69
N ASP A 354 3.37 -8.25 25.88
CA ASP A 354 3.37 -9.46 26.73
C ASP A 354 4.36 -10.52 26.19
N ILE A 355 4.56 -10.58 24.86
CA ILE A 355 5.52 -11.49 24.21
C ILE A 355 6.96 -10.97 24.26
N GLY A 356 7.12 -9.64 24.35
CA GLY A 356 8.40 -8.93 24.19
C GLY A 356 8.83 -8.74 22.73
N PHE A 357 7.88 -8.67 21.79
CA PHE A 357 8.13 -8.47 20.36
C PHE A 357 7.69 -7.06 19.95
N GLY A 358 8.57 -6.26 19.34
CA GLY A 358 8.19 -4.97 18.77
C GLY A 358 7.08 -5.10 17.70
N CYS A 359 6.14 -4.16 17.68
CA CYS A 359 5.14 -4.06 16.63
C CYS A 359 4.84 -2.61 16.20
N GLU A 360 4.44 -2.47 14.93
CA GLU A 360 3.86 -1.28 14.30
C GLU A 360 2.47 -1.61 13.72
#